data_AF-A0A3P7J6H6-F1
#
_entry.id   AF-A0A3P7J6H6-F1
#
_cell.length_a   1.000
_cell.length_b   1.000
_cell.length_c   1.000
_cell.angle_alpha   90.00
_cell.angle_beta   90.00
_cell.angle_gamma   90.00
#
_symmetry.space_group_name_H-M   'P 1'
#
loop_
_entity.id
_entity.type
_entity.pdbx_description
1 polymer ?
#
loop_
_entity_poly.entity_id
_entity_poly.type
_entity_poly.pdbx_seq_one_letter_code
_entity_poly.pdbx_strand_id
1 'polypeptide(L)' 'MMIRSLQQQTVKTGIRVVSTTAPVLTDRDKNVDLSDPKQMALHKLYRPERVTPSKRGVELLKTPRLNKVS' A
#
# COMPACT_ATOMS: atom_id res chain seq x y z
N MET A 1 -34.19 21.69 8.50
CA MET A 1 -34.77 20.37 8.83
C MET A 1 -33.68 19.52 9.50
N MET A 2 -33.92 19.10 10.74
CA MET A 2 -33.03 18.23 11.53
C MET A 2 -33.32 16.76 11.20
N ILE A 3 -32.29 15.97 10.89
CA ILE A 3 -32.39 14.51 10.81
C ILE A 3 -31.66 13.93 12.02
N ARG A 4 -32.41 13.13 12.79
CA ARG A 4 -32.05 12.55 14.09
C ARG A 4 -30.93 11.50 13.92
N SER A 5 -29.91 11.56 14.77
CA SER A 5 -28.87 10.52 14.87
C SER A 5 -29.40 9.34 15.71
N LEU A 6 -29.44 8.14 15.13
CA LEU A 6 -29.59 6.89 15.88
C LEU A 6 -28.23 6.46 16.40
N GLN A 7 -28.02 6.64 17.71
CA GLN A 7 -26.87 6.11 18.43
C GLN A 7 -27.11 4.62 18.69
N GLN A 8 -26.41 3.74 17.97
CA GLN A 8 -26.34 2.32 18.30
C GLN A 8 -25.08 2.07 19.12
N GLN A 9 -25.24 1.92 20.43
CA GLN A 9 -24.25 1.30 21.31
C GLN A 9 -24.30 -0.21 21.12
N THR A 10 -23.20 -0.81 20.66
CA THR A 10 -22.93 -2.23 20.89
C THR A 10 -21.54 -2.38 21.49
N VAL A 11 -21.49 -2.98 22.67
CA VAL A 11 -20.27 -3.25 23.43
C VAL A 11 -19.75 -4.63 23.02
N LYS A 12 -18.42 -4.79 23.03
CA LYS A 12 -17.61 -6.01 23.28
C LYS A 12 -16.82 -6.56 22.07
N THR A 13 -15.52 -6.79 22.34
CA THR A 13 -14.41 -7.32 21.52
C THR A 13 -13.69 -6.33 20.61
N GLY A 14 -12.54 -5.85 21.09
CA GLY A 14 -11.68 -4.91 20.37
C GLY A 14 -10.86 -5.59 19.28
N ILE A 15 -11.50 -6.00 18.19
CA ILE A 15 -10.80 -6.15 16.91
C ILE A 15 -10.78 -4.75 16.30
N ARG A 16 -9.65 -4.06 16.44
CA ARG A 16 -9.42 -2.76 15.80
C ARG A 16 -9.32 -3.03 14.29
N VAL A 17 -10.44 -2.96 13.58
CA VAL A 17 -10.44 -3.03 12.13
C VAL A 17 -9.80 -1.73 11.62
N VAL A 18 -8.54 -1.82 11.20
CA VAL A 18 -7.84 -0.71 10.57
C VAL A 18 -8.32 -0.69 9.12
N SER A 19 -9.21 0.25 8.77
CA SER A 19 -9.57 0.53 7.38
C SER A 19 -8.36 1.17 6.68
N THR A 20 -7.45 0.34 6.19
CA THR A 20 -6.32 0.79 5.38
C THR A 20 -6.83 1.02 3.95
N THR A 21 -6.98 2.29 3.55
CA THR A 21 -7.26 2.66 2.14
C THR A 21 -6.03 2.55 1.25
N ALA A 22 -4.86 2.25 1.82
CA ALA A 22 -3.63 2.08 1.07
C ALA A 22 -3.68 0.75 0.29
N PRO A 23 -3.46 0.79 -1.04
CA PRO A 23 -3.54 -0.41 -1.85
C PRO A 23 -2.36 -1.35 -1.60
N VAL A 24 -2.66 -2.65 -1.55
CA VAL A 24 -1.67 -3.73 -1.55
C VAL A 24 -0.86 -3.68 -2.86
N LEU A 25 0.45 -3.48 -2.76
CA LEU A 25 1.38 -3.19 -3.87
C LEU A 25 1.93 -4.45 -4.57
N THR A 26 1.12 -5.50 -4.76
CA THR A 26 1.66 -6.77 -5.31
C THR A 26 1.43 -7.00 -6.80
N ASP A 27 0.53 -6.27 -7.48
CA ASP A 27 0.30 -6.49 -8.93
C ASP A 27 -0.44 -5.31 -9.63
N ARG A 28 0.01 -4.05 -9.48
CA ARG A 28 -0.75 -2.86 -9.96
C ARG A 28 -0.30 -2.23 -11.28
N ASP A 29 0.79 -2.68 -11.91
CA ASP A 29 1.35 -1.94 -13.05
C ASP A 29 0.87 -2.39 -14.43
N LYS A 30 0.02 -3.42 -14.54
CA LYS A 30 -0.36 -3.96 -15.86
C LYS A 30 -1.45 -3.19 -16.61
N ASN A 31 -2.14 -2.23 -15.98
CA ASN A 31 -3.35 -1.63 -16.57
C ASN A 31 -3.41 -0.09 -16.52
N VAL A 32 -2.28 0.61 -16.39
CA VAL A 32 -2.27 2.08 -16.54
C VAL A 32 -1.96 2.40 -18.00
N ASP A 33 -2.91 3.02 -18.70
CA ASP A 33 -2.66 3.59 -20.02
C ASP A 33 -1.70 4.78 -19.88
N LEU A 34 -0.49 4.65 -20.41
CA LEU A 34 0.56 5.67 -20.32
C LEU A 34 0.60 6.59 -21.55
N SER A 35 -0.40 6.50 -22.43
CA SER A 35 -0.48 7.34 -23.64
C SER A 35 -0.85 8.80 -23.34
N ASP A 36 -1.74 9.04 -22.35
CA ASP A 36 -2.07 10.40 -21.91
C ASP A 36 -0.93 11.00 -21.05
N PRO A 37 -0.34 12.15 -21.43
CA PRO A 37 0.73 12.78 -20.67
C PRO A 37 0.32 13.15 -19.23
N LYS A 38 -0.96 13.46 -18.98
CA LYS A 38 -1.44 13.79 -17.63
C LYS A 38 -1.48 12.54 -16.74
N GLN A 39 -1.98 11.43 -17.27
CA GLN A 39 -1.96 10.13 -16.57
C GLN A 39 -0.53 9.65 -16.32
N MET A 40 0.38 9.80 -17.29
CA MET A 40 1.79 9.49 -17.10
C MET A 40 2.41 10.33 -15.98
N ALA A 41 2.16 11.65 -15.96
CA ALA A 41 2.70 12.54 -14.92
C ALA A 41 2.21 12.14 -13.53
N LEU A 42 0.92 11.82 -13.41
CA LEU A 42 0.31 11.39 -12.15
C LEU A 42 0.85 10.03 -11.69
N HIS A 43 0.99 9.06 -12.60
CA HIS A 43 1.58 7.77 -12.28
C HIS A 43 3.03 7.92 -11.80
N LYS A 44 3.85 8.72 -12.49
CA LYS A 44 5.23 9.00 -12.07
C LYS A 44 5.32 9.71 -10.72
N LEU A 45 4.35 10.57 -10.38
CA LEU A 45 4.33 11.31 -9.12
C LEU A 45 4.13 10.39 -7.90
N TYR A 46 3.29 9.37 -8.03
CA TYR A 46 2.89 8.54 -6.90
C TYR A 46 3.44 7.11 -6.91
N ARG A 47 4.09 6.68 -8.00
CA ARG A 47 4.66 5.33 -8.05
C ARG A 47 5.77 5.17 -6.99
N PRO A 48 5.90 3.98 -6.39
CA PRO A 48 7.01 3.71 -5.49
C PRO A 48 8.32 3.67 -6.29
N GLU A 49 9.32 4.41 -5.81
CA GLU A 49 10.66 4.39 -6.41
C GLU A 49 11.50 3.23 -5.89
N ARG A 50 12.45 2.80 -6.73
CA ARG A 50 13.34 1.68 -6.39
C ARG A 50 14.35 2.10 -5.32
N VAL A 51 14.45 1.28 -4.27
CA VAL A 51 15.49 1.43 -3.23
C VAL A 51 16.49 0.30 -3.34
N THR A 52 17.73 0.63 -3.68
CA THR A 52 18.83 -0.34 -3.78
C THR A 52 19.38 -0.63 -2.39
N PRO A 53 19.45 -1.90 -1.95
CA PRO A 53 20.02 -2.23 -0.65
C PRO A 53 21.54 -2.04 -0.63
N SER A 54 22.06 -1.50 0.46
CA SER A 54 23.51 -1.38 0.70
C SER A 54 24.15 -2.72 1.10
N LYS A 55 23.41 -3.56 1.84
CA LYS A 55 23.85 -4.87 2.33
C LYS A 55 24.18 -5.83 1.19
N ARG A 56 25.16 -6.71 1.40
CA ARG A 56 25.63 -7.70 0.42
C ARG A 56 25.85 -9.07 1.07
N GLY A 57 26.04 -10.10 0.24
CA GLY A 57 26.38 -11.45 0.67
C GLY A 57 25.42 -12.01 1.74
N VAL A 58 25.99 -12.64 2.76
CA VAL A 58 25.22 -13.26 3.86
C VAL A 58 24.37 -12.24 4.62
N GLU A 59 24.81 -10.99 4.74
CA GLU A 59 24.07 -9.96 5.48
C GLU A 59 22.76 -9.56 4.77
N LEU A 60 22.78 -9.57 3.43
CA LEU A 60 21.57 -9.36 2.63
C LEU A 60 20.57 -10.50 2.84
N LEU A 61 21.04 -11.76 2.78
CA LEU A 61 20.22 -12.96 2.94
C LEU A 61 19.59 -13.07 4.34
N LYS A 62 20.30 -12.59 5.37
CA LYS A 62 19.79 -12.52 6.74
C LYS A 62 18.70 -11.48 6.95
N THR A 63 18.50 -10.55 6.01
CA THR A 63 17.50 -9.48 6.14
C THR A 63 16.17 -9.92 5.50
N PRO A 64 15.12 -10.24 6.26
CA PRO A 64 13.92 -10.91 5.72
C PRO A 64 13.19 -10.10 4.64
N ARG A 65 13.20 -8.76 4.74
CA ARG A 65 12.56 -7.87 3.75
C ARG A 65 13.32 -7.78 2.42
N LEU A 66 14.59 -8.18 2.41
CA LEU A 66 15.46 -8.12 1.23
C LEU A 66 15.75 -9.52 0.65
N ASN A 67 15.64 -10.55 1.49
CA ASN A 67 15.79 -11.92 1.07
C ASN A 67 14.61 -12.33 0.18
N LYS A 68 14.91 -12.81 -1.02
CA LYS A 68 13.92 -13.43 -1.89
C LYS A 68 13.91 -14.91 -1.53
N VAL A 69 12.80 -15.38 -0.96
CA VAL A 69 12.65 -16.81 -0.65
C VAL A 69 12.75 -17.56 -1.98
N SER A 70 13.78 -18.41 -2.11
CA SER A 70 14.01 -19.29 -3.25
C SER A 70 13.31 -20.62 -3.04
#